data_AF-A0A1V5P6H5-F1
#
_entry.id   AF-A0A1V5P6H5-F1
#
_cell.length_a   1.000
_cell.length_b   1.000
_cell.length_c   1.000
_cell.angle_alpha   90.00
_cell.angle_beta   90.00
_cell.angle_gamma   90.00
#
_symmetry.space_group_name_H-M   'P 1'
#
loop_
_entity.id
_entity.type
_entity.pdbx_description
1 polymer ?
#
loop_
_entity_poly.entity_id
_entity_poly.type
_entity_poly.pdbx_seq_one_letter_code
_entity_poly.pdbx_strand_id
1 'polypeptide(L)' 'MPGVKSALQEKFEGAEIKRITHGMQNNRQVYVVEYTNQDGKHATTYISPDGTFLTSDSIPAQNTN' A
#
# COMPACT_ATOMS: atom_id res chain seq x y z
N MET A 1 7.85 -0.49 -11.19
CA MET A 1 7.93 0.76 -10.41
C MET A 1 8.92 0.59 -9.28
N PRO A 2 10.18 1.07 -9.43
CA PRO A 2 11.23 0.85 -8.44
C PRO A 2 10.94 1.52 -7.08
N GLY A 3 10.32 2.71 -7.05
CA GLY A 3 10.10 3.46 -5.80
C GLY A 3 9.17 2.79 -4.78
N VAL A 4 8.11 2.11 -5.24
CA VAL A 4 7.13 1.46 -4.35
C VAL A 4 7.77 0.30 -3.58
N LYS A 5 8.61 -0.51 -4.24
CA LYS A 5 9.30 -1.64 -3.58
C LYS A 5 10.34 -1.16 -2.58
N SER A 6 11.14 -0.15 -2.92
CA SER A 6 12.15 0.42 -2.02
C SER A 6 11.52 1.03 -0.77
N ALA A 7 10.47 1.84 -0.94
CA ALA A 7 9.77 2.44 0.20
C ALA A 7 9.16 1.39 1.15
N LEU A 8 8.63 0.29 0.59
CA LEU A 8 8.14 -0.84 1.39
C LEU A 8 9.26 -1.57 2.13
N GLN A 9 10.40 -1.82 1.48
CA GLN A 9 11.55 -2.48 2.12
C GLN A 9 12.19 -1.61 3.22
N GLU A 10 12.26 -0.28 3.04
CA GLU A 10 12.77 0.64 4.05
C GLU A 10 11.85 0.72 5.27
N LYS A 11 10.52 0.68 5.06
CA LYS A 11 9.54 0.86 6.14
C LYS A 11 9.14 -0.45 6.82
N PHE A 12 9.17 -1.55 6.07
CA PHE A 12 8.83 -2.89 6.52
C PHE A 12 10.00 -3.82 6.18
N GLU A 13 11.07 -3.70 6.94
CA GLU A 13 12.25 -4.53 6.79
C GLU A 13 11.83 -6.02 6.88
N GLY A 14 12.21 -6.84 5.91
CA GLY A 14 11.81 -8.25 5.87
C GLY A 14 10.35 -8.53 5.50
N ALA A 15 9.57 -7.54 5.07
CA ALA A 15 8.24 -7.78 4.53
C ALA A 15 8.28 -8.45 3.15
N GLU A 16 7.49 -9.50 2.97
CA GLU A 16 7.32 -10.16 1.68
C GLU A 16 6.10 -9.59 0.96
N ILE A 17 6.33 -8.90 -0.17
CA ILE A 17 5.26 -8.37 -1.01
C ILE A 17 4.55 -9.54 -1.71
N LYS A 18 3.28 -9.76 -1.36
CA LYS A 18 2.43 -10.78 -1.97
C LYS A 18 1.77 -10.28 -3.25
N ARG A 19 1.26 -9.05 -3.22
CA ARG A 19 0.50 -8.48 -4.35
C ARG A 19 0.58 -6.97 -4.37
N ILE A 20 0.67 -6.42 -5.57
CA ILE A 20 0.52 -4.98 -5.83
C ILE A 20 -0.63 -4.82 -6.80
N THR A 21 -1.68 -4.12 -6.39
CA THR A 21 -2.84 -3.81 -7.21
C THR A 21 -2.91 -2.29 -7.40
N HIS A 22 -3.21 -1.84 -8.62
CA HIS A 22 -3.46 -0.43 -8.88
C HIS A 22 -4.97 -0.17 -8.84
N GLY A 23 -5.37 0.92 -8.20
CA GLY A 23 -6.76 1.35 -8.10
C GLY A 23 -6.90 2.84 -8.37
N MET A 24 -8.13 3.27 -8.57
CA MET A 24 -8.50 4.68 -8.49
C MET A 24 -9.38 4.87 -7.26
N GLN A 25 -9.03 5.84 -6.43
CA GLN A 25 -9.80 6.22 -5.26
C GLN A 25 -9.92 7.74 -5.25
N ASN A 26 -11.16 8.24 -5.27
CA ASN A 26 -11.46 9.67 -5.31
C ASN A 26 -10.73 10.42 -6.46
N ASN A 27 -10.81 9.90 -7.69
CA ASN A 27 -10.08 10.41 -8.86
C ASN A 27 -8.54 10.45 -8.73
N ARG A 28 -7.98 9.81 -7.70
CA ARG A 28 -6.54 9.70 -7.49
C ARG A 28 -6.12 8.25 -7.69
N GLN A 29 -5.09 8.05 -8.50
CA GLN A 29 -4.47 6.75 -8.66
C GLN A 29 -3.82 6.35 -7.32
N VAL A 30 -4.03 5.12 -6.88
CA VAL A 30 -3.47 4.56 -5.64
C VAL A 30 -2.96 3.15 -5.89
N TYR A 31 -1.95 2.74 -5.15
CA TYR A 31 -1.38 1.40 -5.16
C TYR A 31 -1.70 0.71 -3.85
N VAL A 32 -2.45 -0.38 -3.94
CA VAL A 32 -2.73 -1.27 -2.81
C VAL A 32 -1.64 -2.32 -2.80
N VAL A 33 -0.85 -2.36 -1.74
CA VAL A 33 0.20 -3.36 -1.56
C VAL A 33 -0.16 -4.27 -0.41
N GLU A 34 -0.31 -5.54 -0.73
CA GLU A 34 -0.51 -6.63 0.23
C GLU A 34 0.84 -7.29 0.49
N TYR A 35 1.23 -7.37 1.75
CA TYR A 35 2.50 -7.93 2.18
C TYR A 35 2.33 -8.74 3.45
N THR A 36 3.30 -9.61 3.69
CA THR A 36 3.42 -10.36 4.92
C THR A 36 4.55 -9.75 5.75
N ASN A 37 4.24 -9.31 6.96
CA ASN A 37 5.22 -8.75 7.90
C ASN A 37 6.18 -9.84 8.38
N GLN A 38 7.27 -9.45 9.06
CA GLN A 38 8.22 -10.40 9.68
C GLN A 38 7.55 -11.40 10.63
N ASP A 39 6.45 -11.01 11.30
CA ASP A 39 5.63 -11.90 12.14
C ASP A 39 4.77 -12.92 11.36
N GLY A 40 4.86 -12.95 10.03
CA GLY A 40 4.00 -13.79 9.19
C GLY A 40 2.56 -13.28 9.06
N LYS A 41 2.26 -12.08 9.58
CA LYS A 41 0.92 -11.47 9.51
C LYS A 41 0.70 -10.77 8.19
N HIS A 42 -0.47 -10.99 7.60
CA HIS A 42 -0.89 -10.26 6.40
C HIS A 42 -1.27 -8.82 6.75
N ALA A 43 -0.69 -7.88 6.04
CA ALA A 43 -0.99 -6.46 6.14
C ALA A 43 -1.19 -5.87 4.74
N THR A 44 -1.97 -4.80 4.69
CA THR A 44 -2.23 -4.06 3.46
C THR A 44 -1.89 -2.61 3.70
N THR A 45 -1.12 -2.02 2.79
CA THR A 45 -0.80 -0.59 2.81
C THR A 45 -1.18 0.05 1.48
N TYR A 46 -1.44 1.35 1.53
CA TYR A 46 -1.85 2.13 0.38
C TYR A 46 -0.76 3.15 0.09
N ILE A 47 -0.36 3.24 -1.17
CA ILE A 47 0.76 4.07 -1.58
C ILE A 47 0.29 4.92 -2.77
N SER A 48 0.52 6.22 -2.68
CA SER A 48 0.29 7.14 -3.79
C SER A 48 1.32 6.94 -4.90
N PRO A 49 1.06 7.37 -6.14
CA PRO A 49 2.01 7.24 -7.25
C PRO A 49 3.31 8.02 -7.01
N ASP A 50 3.26 9.02 -6.15
CA ASP A 50 4.40 9.80 -5.66
C ASP A 50 5.24 9.06 -4.61
N GLY A 51 4.85 7.85 -4.18
CA GLY A 51 5.55 7.06 -3.16
C GLY A 51 5.09 7.33 -1.73
N THR A 52 4.11 8.21 -1.52
CA THR A 52 3.62 8.54 -0.18
C THR A 52 2.72 7.43 0.37
N PHE A 53 3.01 6.94 1.57
CA PHE A 53 2.13 6.02 2.29
C PHE A 53 0.86 6.74 2.75
N LEU A 54 -0.28 6.27 2.25
CA LEU A 54 -1.61 6.70 2.67
C LEU A 54 -2.03 5.86 3.89
N THR A 55 -2.46 6.53 4.96
CA THR A 55 -3.09 5.87 6.10
C THR A 55 -4.57 5.65 5.82
N SER A 56 -5.20 4.65 6.45
CA SER A 56 -6.64 4.37 6.34
C SER A 56 -7.53 5.58 6.62
N ASP A 57 -7.02 6.56 7.37
CA ASP A 57 -7.69 7.84 7.66
C ASP A 57 -7.63 8.82 6.47
N SER A 58 -6.54 8.76 5.69
CA SER A 58 -6.30 9.61 4.50
C SER A 58 -6.98 9.09 3.24
N ILE A 59 -7.42 7.84 3.25
CA ILE A 59 -8.21 7.23 2.19
C ILE A 59 -9.65 7.20 2.68
N PRO A 60 -10.55 8.07 2.16
CA PRO A 60 -11.93 8.02 2.58
C PRO A 60 -12.42 6.59 2.37
N ALA A 61 -12.91 5.98 3.46
CA ALA A 61 -13.54 4.67 3.42
C ALA A 61 -14.47 4.67 2.21
N GLN A 62 -14.31 3.71 1.31
CA GLN A 62 -15.26 3.59 0.21
C GLN A 62 -16.60 3.34 0.88
N ASN A 63 -17.46 4.36 0.87
CA ASN A 63 -18.87 4.22 1.19
C ASN A 63 -19.38 3.16 0.22
N THR A 64 -19.44 1.93 0.72
CA THR A 64 -20.10 0.83 0.06
C THR A 64 -21.57 1.12 0.32
N ASN A 65 -22.19 1.83 -0.62
CA ASN A 65 -23.62 2.11 -0.63
C ASN A 65 -24.37 0.88 -1.13
#